data_AF-A0A2J6RX20-F1
#
_entry.id   AF-A0A2J6RX20-F1
#
_cell.length_a   1.000
_cell.length_b   1.000
_cell.length_c   1.000
_cell.angle_alpha   90.00
_cell.angle_beta   90.00
_cell.angle_gamma   90.00
#
_symmetry.space_group_name_H-M   'P 1'
#
loop_
_entity.id
_entity.type
_entity.pdbx_description
1 polymer ?
#
loop_
_entity_poly.entity_id
_entity_poly.type
_entity_poly.pdbx_seq_one_letter_code
_entity_poly.pdbx_strand_id
1 'polypeptide(L)'
;MPVLTKCATASDVDKALQKSLRYLACGGPAGVDAPLATLAPRTRLMSMVTVLVIVKPPHSSAFGLSSANELFDTWFRFLVKQAFETVPQGEKDYVWYKFNIFTCWNLNTNRSIILVFDLRPAIKGRLPSPLLDSIEMGDMIDPYWIHAIFADELVRLQDEAVWGIRNLVRKIEVNRTTSTAPNPNYPALHDIARHAIHISETLDTGVKTIEMMMSEHDQFLADRENADRNSKKTGKRIQKRISFHHLMLSSLRSRSLSTKERLLNEIQLAYNVVAQYDSQISVEIGRAAHADSAAMKTIAFLTLTFFPATFISAIFSMSFFNYNPESDEWTVSKEFWIYWVVAIPITCITALMWSSWHKLFPMKQIGDGVLQPRGEHMAKHNMQSMAVKLRAKFKDSNVGSRV
;
A
#
# COMPACT_ATOMS: atom_id res chain seq x y z
N MET A 1 -12.88 38.30 30.20
CA MET A 1 -11.82 37.48 29.58
C MET A 1 -10.69 37.31 30.58
N PRO A 2 -10.48 36.14 31.21
CA PRO A 2 -9.18 35.79 31.75
C PRO A 2 -8.37 35.09 30.66
N VAL A 3 -7.13 35.54 30.53
CA VAL A 3 -6.12 35.13 29.56
C VAL A 3 -5.71 33.68 29.81
N LEU A 4 -5.47 32.91 28.74
CA LEU A 4 -4.66 31.68 28.78
C LEU A 4 -3.24 32.07 29.21
N THR A 5 -3.02 32.16 30.52
CA THR A 5 -1.82 32.78 31.08
C THR A 5 -0.65 31.81 31.07
N LYS A 6 0.28 32.05 30.12
CA LYS A 6 1.67 31.56 30.04
C LYS A 6 1.86 30.16 29.42
N CYS A 7 2.28 30.18 28.16
CA CYS A 7 3.13 29.12 27.59
C CYS A 7 4.56 29.42 28.01
N ALA A 8 5.28 28.46 28.58
CA ALA A 8 6.71 28.61 28.79
C ALA A 8 7.49 27.42 28.23
N THR A 9 8.64 27.75 27.66
CA THR A 9 9.58 26.79 27.09
C THR A 9 10.46 26.26 28.21
N ALA A 10 10.84 24.99 28.12
CA ALA A 10 11.75 24.42 29.10
C ALA A 10 13.03 25.26 29.28
N SER A 11 13.49 26.05 28.28
CA SER A 11 14.67 26.92 28.41
C SER A 11 14.70 27.79 29.68
N ASP A 12 13.55 28.06 30.29
CA ASP A 12 13.41 28.89 31.49
C ASP A 12 13.48 28.07 32.82
N VAL A 13 13.56 26.74 32.77
CA VAL A 13 13.53 25.79 33.92
C VAL A 13 14.80 24.91 33.99
N ASP A 14 15.95 25.55 33.84
CA ASP A 14 17.28 25.03 34.23
C ASP A 14 17.96 23.96 33.32
N LYS A 15 19.28 24.14 33.22
CA LYS A 15 20.18 23.85 32.09
C LYS A 15 20.74 22.43 32.01
N ALA A 16 20.21 21.45 32.73
CA ALA A 16 20.87 20.14 32.83
C ALA A 16 20.24 18.98 32.03
N LEU A 17 19.05 19.12 31.43
CA LEU A 17 18.35 17.94 30.83
C LEU A 17 17.52 18.20 29.55
N GLN A 18 17.65 19.37 28.91
CA GLN A 18 16.64 19.81 27.96
C GLN A 18 16.99 19.58 26.49
N LYS A 19 16.29 18.62 25.89
CA LYS A 19 15.80 18.76 24.52
C LYS A 19 14.27 18.68 24.54
N SER A 20 13.61 19.85 24.50
CA SER A 20 12.22 20.06 24.04
C SER A 20 11.00 19.79 24.93
N LEU A 21 11.07 19.98 26.26
CA LEU A 21 9.83 20.09 27.05
C LEU A 21 9.13 21.45 26.85
N ARG A 22 7.80 21.45 26.78
CA ARG A 22 6.95 22.66 26.84
C ARG A 22 5.74 22.37 27.71
N TYR A 23 5.36 23.33 28.56
CA TYR A 23 4.20 23.22 29.45
C TYR A 23 3.16 24.29 29.13
N LEU A 24 1.89 23.91 29.28
CA LEU A 24 0.72 24.78 29.17
C LEU A 24 -0.04 24.72 30.50
N ALA A 25 -0.26 25.88 31.12
CA ALA A 25 -1.05 26.02 32.34
C ALA A 25 -2.29 26.89 32.08
N CYS A 26 -3.46 26.43 32.52
CA CYS A 26 -4.73 27.12 32.25
C CYS A 26 -5.56 27.29 33.55
N GLY A 27 -5.98 28.54 33.86
CA GLY A 27 -7.07 28.87 34.80
C GLY A 27 -6.72 29.61 36.12
N GLY A 28 -7.37 30.77 36.36
CA GLY A 28 -7.44 31.49 37.65
C GLY A 28 -8.19 32.84 37.56
N PRO A 29 -8.85 33.33 38.63
CA PRO A 29 -9.34 34.72 38.70
C PRO A 29 -8.16 35.70 38.72
N ALA A 30 -8.32 36.86 38.08
CA ALA A 30 -7.30 37.91 38.05
C ALA A 30 -6.96 38.35 39.47
N GLY A 31 -5.68 38.24 39.86
CA GLY A 31 -5.17 38.79 41.13
C GLY A 31 -4.55 37.80 42.12
N VAL A 32 -4.49 36.50 41.83
CA VAL A 32 -3.68 35.57 42.63
C VAL A 32 -2.54 35.04 41.77
N ASP A 33 -1.40 35.75 41.84
CA ASP A 33 -0.11 35.23 41.41
C ASP A 33 0.23 34.03 42.30
N ALA A 34 -0.16 32.83 41.88
CA ALA A 34 0.47 31.63 42.39
C ALA A 34 1.93 31.69 41.90
N PRO A 35 2.93 31.70 42.81
CA PRO A 35 4.31 31.82 42.39
C PRO A 35 4.64 30.64 41.47
N LEU A 36 5.28 30.95 40.35
CA LEU A 36 5.87 30.02 39.37
C LEU A 36 7.01 29.16 39.98
N ALA A 37 6.98 28.93 41.30
CA ALA A 37 8.02 28.35 42.12
C ALA A 37 7.73 26.91 42.56
N THR A 38 6.58 26.32 42.20
CA THR A 38 6.26 24.93 42.60
C THR A 38 6.71 23.86 41.60
N LEU A 39 7.62 24.19 40.68
CA LEU A 39 8.12 23.28 39.65
C LEU A 39 9.66 23.28 39.54
N ALA A 40 10.36 23.18 40.68
CA ALA A 40 11.70 22.58 40.82
C ALA A 40 12.08 22.52 42.32
N PRO A 41 12.73 21.48 42.89
CA PRO A 41 12.85 20.08 42.52
C PRO A 41 12.23 19.19 43.62
N ARG A 42 11.18 18.40 43.31
CA ARG A 42 10.82 17.22 44.13
C ARG A 42 11.31 15.93 43.47
N THR A 43 12.53 15.97 42.96
CA THR A 43 13.45 14.84 42.92
C THR A 43 14.19 14.75 44.26
N ARG A 44 13.45 14.47 45.33
CA ARG A 44 14.02 13.81 46.50
C ARG A 44 13.17 12.58 46.78
N LEU A 45 13.83 11.43 46.58
CA LEU A 45 13.40 10.15 47.12
C LEU A 45 13.09 10.28 48.62
N MET A 46 12.13 9.45 49.07
CA MET A 46 11.66 9.18 50.43
C MET A 46 10.54 10.13 50.90
N SER A 47 9.32 9.68 51.24
CA SER A 47 8.83 8.37 51.70
C SER A 47 7.37 8.17 51.29
N MET A 48 6.96 6.92 51.09
CA MET A 48 5.70 6.40 50.54
C MET A 48 5.56 6.53 49.01
N VAL A 49 5.54 5.36 48.40
CA VAL A 49 5.73 5.09 46.98
C VAL A 49 4.48 5.48 46.20
N THR A 50 4.59 6.53 45.39
CA THR A 50 3.89 6.61 44.11
C THR A 50 4.95 6.89 43.08
N VAL A 51 5.42 5.82 42.44
CA VAL A 51 6.42 5.91 41.38
C VAL A 51 5.74 6.61 40.22
N LEU A 52 6.09 7.87 39.94
CA LEU A 52 5.85 8.47 38.63
C LEU A 52 6.83 7.79 37.66
N VAL A 53 6.48 6.58 37.25
CA VAL A 53 7.18 5.88 36.19
C VAL A 53 6.87 6.67 34.93
N ILE A 54 7.80 7.52 34.50
CA ILE A 54 7.84 7.91 33.08
C ILE A 54 8.27 6.65 32.34
N VAL A 55 7.31 5.74 32.14
CA VAL A 55 7.47 4.58 31.27
C VAL A 55 7.84 5.19 29.93
N LYS A 56 8.99 4.80 29.38
CA LYS A 56 9.32 5.10 27.99
C LYS A 56 8.05 4.79 27.18
N PRO A 57 7.37 5.80 26.62
CA PRO A 57 6.03 5.58 26.10
C PRO A 57 6.13 4.48 25.04
N PRO A 58 5.27 3.45 25.09
CA PRO A 58 5.37 2.28 24.22
C PRO A 58 5.49 2.71 22.76
N HIS A 59 6.11 1.91 21.89
CA HIS A 59 6.30 2.30 20.50
C HIS A 59 4.97 2.59 19.76
N SER A 60 3.84 2.09 20.28
CA SER A 60 2.46 2.22 19.79
C SER A 60 1.64 3.36 20.43
N SER A 61 0.50 3.68 19.83
CA SER A 61 -0.54 4.53 20.42
C SER A 61 -1.12 3.88 21.69
N ALA A 62 -1.40 4.67 22.71
CA ALA A 62 -1.92 4.20 24.00
C ALA A 62 -2.65 5.32 24.72
N PHE A 63 -3.65 4.98 25.52
CA PHE A 63 -4.30 5.85 26.50
C PHE A 63 -4.15 5.21 27.88
N GLY A 64 -4.02 6.01 28.93
CA GLY A 64 -4.11 5.49 30.29
C GLY A 64 -4.39 6.57 31.33
N LEU A 65 -4.80 6.09 32.50
CA LEU A 65 -5.30 6.88 33.61
C LEU A 65 -4.63 6.44 34.91
N SER A 66 -4.31 7.40 35.77
CA SER A 66 -3.95 7.20 37.17
C SER A 66 -4.67 8.25 38.02
N SER A 67 -5.26 7.82 39.14
CA SER A 67 -5.94 8.69 40.08
C SER A 67 -5.31 8.51 41.46
N ALA A 68 -4.79 9.59 42.04
CA ALA A 68 -4.20 9.59 43.38
C ALA A 68 -4.43 10.96 44.04
N ASN A 69 -4.91 10.97 45.29
CA ASN A 69 -5.06 12.18 46.13
C ASN A 69 -5.54 13.43 45.36
N GLU A 70 -6.76 13.39 44.83
CA GLU A 70 -7.44 14.54 44.19
C GLU A 70 -6.84 15.04 42.85
N LEU A 71 -5.84 14.32 42.33
CA LEU A 71 -5.26 14.53 41.01
C LEU A 71 -5.69 13.41 40.06
N PHE A 72 -6.02 13.82 38.83
CA PHE A 72 -6.42 12.95 37.74
C PHE A 72 -5.38 13.06 36.62
N ASP A 73 -4.53 12.05 36.53
CA ASP A 73 -3.42 12.00 35.58
C ASP A 73 -3.83 11.12 34.40
N THR A 74 -3.86 11.70 33.22
CA THR A 74 -4.13 10.97 31.98
C THR A 74 -3.00 11.18 30.99
N TRP A 75 -2.66 10.13 30.25
CA TRP A 75 -1.70 10.22 29.16
C TRP A 75 -2.30 9.61 27.92
N PHE A 76 -1.96 10.19 26.78
CA PHE A 76 -2.31 9.60 25.50
C PHE A 76 -1.26 9.89 24.44
N ARG A 77 -1.10 8.90 23.57
CA ARG A 77 -0.15 8.93 22.47
C ARG A 77 -0.82 8.51 21.18
N PHE A 78 -0.53 9.24 20.12
CA PHE A 78 -0.88 8.82 18.77
C PHE A 78 0.23 9.12 17.76
N LEU A 79 0.28 8.29 16.73
CA LEU A 79 1.16 8.42 15.59
C LEU A 79 0.29 8.64 14.35
N VAL A 80 0.65 9.59 13.49
CA VAL A 80 0.02 9.77 12.19
C VAL A 80 1.10 9.80 11.13
N LYS A 81 0.97 8.94 10.11
CA LYS A 81 1.81 9.00 8.92
C LYS A 81 1.04 9.75 7.83
N GLN A 82 1.64 10.76 7.23
CA GLN A 82 1.14 11.37 6.00
C GLN A 82 2.12 11.06 4.88
N ALA A 83 1.60 10.71 3.69
CA ALA A 83 2.39 10.49 2.48
C ALA A 83 2.06 11.58 1.45
N PHE A 84 3.08 12.06 0.74
CA PHE A 84 2.97 13.17 -0.19
C PHE A 84 3.31 12.74 -1.60
N GLU A 85 2.70 13.40 -2.58
CA GLU A 85 2.91 13.12 -4.00
C GLU A 85 4.19 13.74 -4.54
N THR A 86 4.52 14.94 -4.07
CA THR A 86 5.71 15.69 -4.51
C THR A 86 6.49 16.13 -3.31
N VAL A 87 7.81 15.99 -3.40
CA VAL A 87 8.73 16.27 -2.32
C VAL A 87 9.86 17.13 -2.87
N PRO A 88 10.29 18.19 -2.15
CA PRO A 88 11.52 18.89 -2.48
C PRO A 88 12.70 17.92 -2.54
N GLN A 89 13.64 18.18 -3.45
CA GLN A 89 14.77 17.30 -3.73
C GLN A 89 15.55 16.98 -2.44
N GLY A 90 15.63 15.70 -2.07
CA GLY A 90 16.35 15.22 -0.88
C GLY A 90 15.51 15.01 0.39
N GLU A 91 14.21 15.33 0.37
CA GLU A 91 13.30 15.03 1.48
C GLU A 91 12.55 13.70 1.28
N LYS A 92 11.97 13.18 2.36
CA LYS A 92 11.16 11.95 2.34
C LYS A 92 9.74 12.25 1.84
N ASP A 93 9.17 11.33 1.09
CA ASP A 93 7.77 11.30 0.62
C ASP A 93 6.73 11.03 1.70
N TYR A 94 7.14 11.10 2.97
CA TYR A 94 6.26 10.97 4.11
C TYR A 94 6.76 11.76 5.32
N VAL A 95 5.80 12.13 6.16
CA VAL A 95 6.04 12.73 7.47
C VAL A 95 5.33 11.90 8.53
N TRP A 96 5.99 11.76 9.67
CA TRP A 96 5.39 11.22 10.89
C TRP A 96 5.10 12.36 11.87
N TYR A 97 3.85 12.45 12.29
CA TYR A 97 3.43 13.25 13.43
C TYR A 97 3.33 12.34 14.64
N LYS A 98 3.86 12.84 15.75
CA LYS A 98 3.83 12.17 17.04
C LYS A 98 3.22 13.13 18.03
N PHE A 99 2.21 12.67 18.74
CA PHE A 99 1.64 13.39 19.86
C PHE A 99 1.83 12.51 21.07
N ASN A 100 2.55 13.04 22.05
CA ASN A 100 2.71 12.45 23.35
C ASN A 100 2.24 13.52 24.33
N ILE A 101 1.10 13.28 24.97
CA ILE A 101 0.48 14.27 25.82
C ILE A 101 0.23 13.63 27.17
N PHE A 102 0.64 14.35 28.20
CA PHE A 102 0.37 14.02 29.59
C PHE A 102 -0.39 15.19 30.20
N THR A 103 -1.49 14.89 30.89
CA THR A 103 -2.33 15.90 31.51
C THR A 103 -2.59 15.52 32.95
N CYS A 104 -2.34 16.47 33.84
CA CYS A 104 -2.64 16.37 35.26
C CYS A 104 -3.74 17.37 35.57
N TRP A 105 -4.89 16.87 36.04
CA TRP A 105 -6.05 17.70 36.38
C TRP A 105 -6.33 17.63 37.88
N ASN A 106 -6.55 18.79 38.50
CA ASN A 106 -6.81 18.89 39.94
C ASN A 106 -8.31 19.08 40.22
N LEU A 107 -8.88 18.17 41.01
CA LEU A 107 -10.31 18.11 41.33
C LEU A 107 -10.83 19.34 42.09
N ASN A 108 -10.02 19.91 42.97
CA ASN A 108 -10.44 21.01 43.84
C ASN A 108 -10.36 22.38 43.15
N THR A 109 -9.46 22.53 42.18
CA THR A 109 -9.18 23.82 41.53
C THR A 109 -9.65 23.89 40.08
N ASN A 110 -10.09 22.76 39.49
CA ASN A 110 -10.38 22.62 38.06
C ASN A 110 -9.23 23.10 37.16
N ARG A 111 -7.99 23.00 37.66
CA ARG A 111 -6.79 23.40 36.93
C ARG A 111 -6.18 22.19 36.23
N SER A 112 -5.73 22.41 35.01
CA SER A 112 -5.03 21.39 34.22
C SER A 112 -3.62 21.84 33.92
N ILE A 113 -2.66 20.95 34.12
CA ILE A 113 -1.30 21.06 33.62
C ILE A 113 -1.17 20.12 32.44
N ILE A 114 -0.80 20.64 31.28
CA ILE A 114 -0.66 19.87 30.05
C ILE A 114 0.80 19.90 29.61
N LEU A 115 1.37 18.71 29.48
CA LEU A 115 2.73 18.49 28.97
C LEU A 115 2.61 17.87 27.58
N VAL A 116 3.22 18.53 26.59
CA VAL A 116 3.24 18.02 25.21
C VAL A 116 4.67 17.81 24.77
N PHE A 117 5.00 16.58 24.37
CA PHE A 117 6.35 16.22 23.95
C PHE A 117 6.45 16.11 22.43
N ASP A 118 7.65 16.38 21.90
CA ASP A 118 8.04 16.17 20.49
C ASP A 118 7.15 16.87 19.44
N LEU A 119 6.61 18.05 19.78
CA LEU A 119 5.74 18.80 18.87
C LEU A 119 6.49 19.24 17.60
N ARG A 120 6.10 18.70 16.44
CA ARG A 120 6.67 19.09 15.14
C ARG A 120 6.34 20.55 14.80
N PRO A 121 7.20 21.27 14.06
CA PRO A 121 6.98 22.69 13.71
C PRO A 121 5.63 23.00 13.05
N ALA A 122 5.13 22.11 12.19
CA ALA A 122 3.82 22.28 11.54
C ALA A 122 2.65 22.30 12.55
N ILE A 123 2.77 21.57 13.66
CA ILE A 123 1.79 21.56 14.74
C ILE A 123 2.02 22.75 15.71
N LYS A 124 3.27 23.23 15.84
CA LYS A 124 3.60 24.41 16.67
C LYS A 124 2.84 25.66 16.25
N GLY A 125 2.61 25.85 14.95
CA GLY A 125 1.86 27.01 14.45
C GLY A 125 0.38 27.02 14.87
N ARG A 126 -0.14 25.92 15.42
CA ARG A 126 -1.54 25.77 15.82
C ARG A 126 -1.77 25.69 17.33
N LEU A 127 -0.71 25.64 18.13
CA LEU A 127 -0.74 25.66 19.59
C LEU A 127 -0.04 26.93 20.11
N PRO A 128 -0.61 27.68 21.08
CA PRO A 128 -1.91 27.45 21.75
C PRO A 128 -3.14 27.83 20.91
N SER A 129 -3.08 28.93 20.17
CA SER A 129 -4.11 29.38 19.20
C SER A 129 -3.75 28.87 17.80
N PRO A 130 -4.69 28.35 16.97
CA PRO A 130 -6.15 28.38 17.09
C PRO A 130 -6.81 27.20 17.84
N LEU A 131 -6.02 26.19 18.23
CA LEU A 131 -6.54 24.93 18.76
C LEU A 131 -7.30 25.12 20.10
N LEU A 132 -6.90 26.11 20.90
CA LEU A 132 -7.52 26.46 22.17
C LEU A 132 -8.57 27.58 22.07
N ASP A 133 -8.80 28.16 20.88
CA ASP A 133 -9.76 29.27 20.72
C ASP A 133 -11.22 28.80 20.77
N SER A 134 -11.47 27.51 20.51
CA SER A 134 -12.80 26.90 20.58
C SER A 134 -13.28 26.55 22.01
N ILE A 135 -12.53 26.93 23.04
CA ILE A 135 -12.78 26.48 24.43
C ILE A 135 -13.80 27.40 25.12
N GLU A 136 -14.85 26.79 25.67
CA GLU A 136 -15.67 27.46 26.68
C GLU A 136 -15.03 27.29 28.06
N MET A 137 -14.94 28.35 28.87
CA MET A 137 -14.40 28.25 30.23
C MET A 137 -15.12 27.20 31.10
N GLY A 138 -16.38 26.89 30.77
CA GLY A 138 -17.16 25.85 31.44
C GLY A 138 -16.75 24.41 31.10
N ASP A 139 -15.91 24.19 30.08
CA ASP A 139 -15.40 22.85 29.74
C ASP A 139 -14.31 22.38 30.71
N MET A 140 -13.54 23.29 31.31
CA MET A 140 -12.39 22.97 32.18
C MET A 140 -12.76 22.24 33.48
N ILE A 141 -14.06 22.17 33.78
CA ILE A 141 -14.65 21.44 34.92
C ILE A 141 -14.46 19.93 34.77
N ASP A 142 -14.24 19.44 33.54
CA ASP A 142 -14.11 18.03 33.24
C ASP A 142 -12.70 17.71 32.75
N PRO A 143 -11.96 16.75 33.33
CA PRO A 143 -10.57 16.46 32.99
C PRO A 143 -10.34 16.07 31.52
N TYR A 144 -11.37 15.63 30.78
CA TYR A 144 -11.28 15.21 29.39
C TYR A 144 -11.44 16.34 28.37
N TRP A 145 -11.66 17.59 28.82
CA TRP A 145 -11.85 18.75 27.94
C TRP A 145 -10.75 18.89 26.89
N ILE A 146 -9.50 18.68 27.30
CA ILE A 146 -8.31 18.83 26.46
C ILE A 146 -8.16 17.66 25.48
N HIS A 147 -8.56 16.45 25.90
CA HIS A 147 -8.51 15.25 25.06
C HIS A 147 -9.47 15.37 23.87
N ALA A 148 -10.64 15.97 24.09
CA ALA A 148 -11.59 16.26 23.01
C ALA A 148 -11.02 17.22 21.95
N ILE A 149 -10.13 18.15 22.34
CA ILE A 149 -9.48 19.08 21.42
C ILE A 149 -8.39 18.36 20.62
N PHE A 150 -7.57 17.54 21.28
CA PHE A 150 -6.54 16.79 20.57
C PHE A 150 -7.12 15.67 19.70
N ALA A 151 -8.29 15.13 20.05
CA ALA A 151 -9.05 14.22 19.19
C ALA A 151 -9.48 14.89 17.88
N ASP A 152 -9.88 16.15 17.92
CA ASP A 152 -10.20 16.94 16.72
C ASP A 152 -8.96 17.09 15.82
N GLU A 153 -7.81 17.43 16.41
CA GLU A 153 -6.56 17.55 15.65
C GLU A 153 -6.07 16.22 15.08
N LEU A 154 -6.26 15.13 15.82
CA LEU A 154 -6.01 13.77 15.33
C LEU A 154 -6.89 13.44 14.12
N VAL A 155 -8.20 13.74 14.19
CA VAL A 155 -9.13 13.52 13.06
C VAL A 155 -8.67 14.27 11.83
N ARG A 156 -8.29 15.54 11.98
CA ARG A 156 -7.81 16.36 10.86
C ARG A 156 -6.54 15.79 10.21
N LEU A 157 -5.53 15.43 11.02
CA LEU A 157 -4.27 14.87 10.51
C LEU A 157 -4.48 13.52 9.81
N GLN A 158 -5.39 12.70 10.33
CA GLN A 158 -5.76 11.42 9.73
C GLN A 158 -6.58 11.60 8.45
N ASP A 159 -7.46 12.60 8.38
CA ASP A 159 -8.19 12.93 7.16
C ASP A 159 -7.19 13.28 6.03
N GLU A 160 -6.25 14.18 6.30
CA GLU A 160 -5.17 14.52 5.35
C GLU A 160 -4.35 13.29 4.92
N ALA A 161 -4.03 12.38 5.85
CA ALA A 161 -3.31 11.15 5.53
C ALA A 161 -4.12 10.23 4.59
N VAL A 162 -5.41 10.04 4.87
CA VAL A 162 -6.33 9.21 4.07
C VAL A 162 -6.55 9.82 2.69
N TRP A 163 -6.70 11.14 2.58
CA TRP A 163 -6.80 11.81 1.28
C TRP A 163 -5.50 11.73 0.49
N GLY A 164 -4.34 11.92 1.14
CA GLY A 164 -3.03 11.79 0.52
C GLY A 164 -2.83 10.44 -0.14
N ILE A 165 -3.07 9.35 0.59
CA ILE A 165 -2.93 7.99 0.01
C ILE A 165 -3.96 7.72 -1.07
N ARG A 166 -5.21 8.16 -0.90
CA ARG A 166 -6.25 8.01 -1.93
C ARG A 166 -5.86 8.71 -3.23
N ASN A 167 -5.23 9.87 -3.17
CA ASN A 167 -4.77 10.61 -4.34
C ASN A 167 -3.65 9.84 -5.08
N LEU A 168 -2.68 9.29 -4.35
CA LEU A 168 -1.63 8.44 -4.92
C LEU A 168 -2.21 7.22 -5.64
N VAL A 169 -3.15 6.51 -5.00
CA VAL A 169 -3.84 5.36 -5.60
C VAL A 169 -4.64 5.79 -6.83
N ARG A 170 -5.36 6.92 -6.75
CA ARG A 170 -6.14 7.43 -7.88
C ARG A 170 -5.26 7.76 -9.09
N LYS A 171 -4.06 8.29 -8.87
CA LYS A 171 -3.11 8.59 -9.95
C LYS A 171 -2.69 7.33 -10.69
N ILE A 172 -2.44 6.23 -9.96
CA ILE A 172 -2.15 4.92 -10.56
C ILE A 172 -3.32 4.45 -11.43
N GLU A 173 -4.55 4.49 -10.89
CA GLU A 173 -5.76 4.04 -11.59
C GLU A 173 -6.05 4.82 -12.88
N VAL A 174 -5.75 6.13 -12.88
CA VAL A 174 -5.96 6.99 -14.06
C VAL A 174 -4.85 6.79 -15.08
N ASN A 175 -3.61 6.58 -14.64
CA ASN A 175 -2.44 6.40 -15.51
C ASN A 175 -2.23 4.95 -15.95
N ARG A 176 -3.30 4.15 -16.02
CA ARG A 176 -3.24 2.79 -16.58
C ARG A 176 -2.78 2.88 -18.03
N THR A 177 -1.56 2.43 -18.30
CA THR A 177 -1.07 2.32 -19.67
C THR A 177 -1.88 1.25 -20.40
N THR A 178 -2.76 1.68 -21.30
CA THR A 178 -3.37 0.83 -22.35
C THR A 178 -2.38 0.53 -23.48
N SER A 179 -1.07 0.58 -23.18
CA SER A 179 0.00 0.34 -24.13
C SER A 179 -0.03 -1.12 -24.56
N THR A 180 0.34 -1.37 -25.82
CA THR A 180 0.55 -2.71 -26.35
C THR A 180 1.58 -3.48 -25.54
N ALA A 181 2.59 -2.81 -24.98
CA ALA A 181 3.56 -3.38 -24.04
C ALA A 181 3.37 -2.76 -22.63
N PRO A 182 2.84 -3.51 -21.65
CA PRO A 182 2.68 -3.04 -20.28
C PRO A 182 4.04 -2.97 -19.55
N ASN A 183 4.34 -1.82 -18.95
CA ASN A 183 5.54 -1.65 -18.11
C ASN A 183 5.19 -0.92 -16.79
N PRO A 184 4.48 -1.59 -15.87
CA PRO A 184 4.11 -0.99 -14.59
C PRO A 184 5.33 -0.78 -13.68
N ASN A 185 5.37 0.36 -12.98
CA ASN A 185 6.40 0.65 -11.99
C ASN A 185 6.09 -0.07 -10.67
N TYR A 186 6.45 -1.36 -10.57
CA TYR A 186 6.23 -2.17 -9.37
C TYR A 186 6.87 -1.59 -8.09
N PRO A 187 8.10 -1.06 -8.10
CA PRO A 187 8.66 -0.41 -6.91
C PRO A 187 7.77 0.70 -6.36
N ALA A 188 7.31 1.62 -7.22
CA ALA A 188 6.43 2.70 -6.81
C ALA A 188 5.06 2.20 -6.29
N LEU A 189 4.50 1.17 -6.94
CA LEU A 189 3.26 0.53 -6.47
C LEU A 189 3.41 -0.06 -5.06
N HIS A 190 4.50 -0.78 -4.81
CA HIS A 190 4.80 -1.36 -3.50
C HIS A 190 5.17 -0.32 -2.45
N ASP A 191 5.81 0.78 -2.85
CA ASP A 191 6.05 1.90 -1.95
C ASP A 191 4.73 2.49 -1.44
N ILE A 192 3.83 2.83 -2.36
CA ILE A 192 2.50 3.34 -2.04
C ILE A 192 1.73 2.32 -1.17
N ALA A 193 1.84 1.03 -1.45
CA ALA A 193 1.22 -0.02 -0.63
C ALA A 193 1.73 -0.01 0.82
N ARG A 194 3.04 0.17 1.02
CA ARG A 194 3.62 0.33 2.36
C ARG A 194 3.08 1.56 3.08
N HIS A 195 2.90 2.68 2.37
CA HIS A 195 2.25 3.87 2.95
C HIS A 195 0.80 3.60 3.34
N ALA A 196 0.01 2.96 2.48
CA ALA A 196 -1.38 2.60 2.76
C ALA A 196 -1.53 1.68 3.99
N ILE A 197 -0.63 0.70 4.14
CA ILE A 197 -0.59 -0.20 5.29
C ILE A 197 -0.33 0.59 6.57
N HIS A 198 0.72 1.40 6.63
CA HIS A 198 1.06 2.17 7.84
C HIS A 198 -0.03 3.20 8.19
N ILE A 199 -0.64 3.87 7.21
CA ILE A 199 -1.73 4.80 7.45
C ILE A 199 -2.92 4.07 8.07
N SER A 200 -3.33 2.93 7.49
CA SER A 200 -4.42 2.11 8.02
C SER A 200 -4.11 1.60 9.43
N GLU A 201 -2.89 1.14 9.69
CA GLU A 201 -2.44 0.70 11.01
C GLU A 201 -2.52 1.84 12.04
N THR A 202 -1.95 3.01 11.72
CA THR A 202 -1.99 4.17 12.64
C THR A 202 -3.42 4.60 12.95
N LEU A 203 -4.30 4.55 11.96
CA LEU A 203 -5.71 4.89 12.09
C LEU A 203 -6.47 3.87 12.93
N ASP A 204 -6.21 2.57 12.75
CA ASP A 204 -6.74 1.49 13.60
C ASP A 204 -6.33 1.69 15.07
N THR A 205 -5.06 2.05 15.32
CA THR A 205 -4.62 2.35 16.70
C THR A 205 -5.25 3.63 17.24
N GLY A 206 -5.48 4.64 16.40
CA GLY A 206 -6.15 5.89 16.77
C GLY A 206 -7.61 5.65 17.18
N VAL A 207 -8.36 4.86 16.42
CA VAL A 207 -9.74 4.48 16.75
C VAL A 207 -9.79 3.78 18.11
N LYS A 208 -8.96 2.76 18.33
CA LYS A 208 -8.89 2.05 19.63
C LYS A 208 -8.52 2.97 20.79
N THR A 209 -7.65 3.96 20.54
CA THR A 209 -7.25 4.92 21.57
C THR A 209 -8.40 5.82 21.98
N ILE A 210 -9.21 6.30 21.02
CA ILE A 210 -10.43 7.07 21.33
C ILE A 210 -11.48 6.19 22.00
N GLU A 211 -11.64 4.92 21.60
CA GLU A 211 -12.55 3.98 22.26
C GLU A 211 -12.22 3.79 23.74
N MET A 212 -10.93 3.60 24.07
CA MET A 212 -10.48 3.52 25.46
C MET A 212 -10.76 4.83 26.20
N MET A 213 -10.42 5.98 25.60
CA MET A 213 -10.70 7.30 26.20
C MET A 213 -12.19 7.50 26.49
N MET A 214 -13.09 7.09 25.58
CA MET A 214 -14.53 7.15 25.77
C MET A 214 -14.99 6.26 26.92
N SER A 215 -14.48 5.03 27.00
CA SER A 215 -14.84 4.07 28.05
C SER A 215 -14.38 4.55 29.43
N GLU A 216 -13.16 5.09 29.54
CA GLU A 216 -12.62 5.65 30.77
C GLU A 216 -13.36 6.93 31.19
N HIS A 217 -13.79 7.74 30.22
CA HIS A 217 -14.61 8.91 30.52
C HIS A 217 -16.03 8.54 30.97
N ASP A 218 -16.65 7.51 30.37
CA ASP A 218 -17.94 7.00 30.85
C ASP A 218 -17.85 6.48 32.30
N GLN A 219 -16.76 5.77 32.65
CA GLN A 219 -16.47 5.36 34.02
C GLN A 219 -16.31 6.57 34.95
N PHE A 220 -15.53 7.57 34.55
CA PHE A 220 -15.37 8.82 35.32
C PHE A 220 -16.70 9.53 35.57
N LEU A 221 -17.60 9.56 34.59
CA LEU A 221 -18.93 10.16 34.74
C LEU A 221 -19.83 9.34 35.68
N ALA A 222 -19.69 8.01 35.68
CA ALA A 222 -20.42 7.12 36.57
C ALA A 222 -19.97 7.28 38.03
N ASP A 223 -18.65 7.34 38.28
CA ASP A 223 -18.08 7.56 39.61
C ASP A 223 -18.51 8.90 40.23
N ARG A 224 -18.88 9.87 39.38
CA ARG A 224 -19.36 11.19 39.77
C ARG A 224 -20.87 11.36 39.63
N GLU A 225 -21.64 10.30 39.91
CA GLU A 225 -23.11 10.35 39.86
C GLU A 225 -23.71 11.46 40.74
N ASN A 226 -23.05 11.83 41.85
CA ASN A 226 -23.51 12.89 42.76
C ASN A 226 -23.00 14.31 42.40
N ALA A 227 -22.32 14.48 41.26
CA ALA A 227 -21.85 15.80 40.83
C ALA A 227 -22.99 16.79 40.55
N ASP A 228 -22.67 18.08 40.60
CA ASP A 228 -23.62 19.15 40.33
C ASP A 228 -24.17 19.10 38.89
N ARG A 229 -25.33 19.75 38.68
CA ARG A 229 -26.03 19.73 37.38
C ARG A 229 -25.18 20.30 36.24
N ASN A 230 -24.28 21.26 36.52
CA ASN A 230 -23.43 21.86 35.50
C ASN A 230 -22.31 20.89 35.10
N SER A 231 -21.60 20.30 36.07
CA SER A 231 -20.58 19.27 35.82
C SER A 231 -21.13 18.09 35.00
N LYS A 232 -22.34 17.60 35.32
CA LYS A 232 -23.01 16.54 34.55
C LYS A 232 -23.33 16.94 33.11
N LYS A 233 -23.72 18.20 32.89
CA LYS A 233 -24.01 18.72 31.54
C LYS A 233 -22.72 18.84 30.72
N THR A 234 -21.66 19.38 31.31
CA THR A 234 -20.33 19.51 30.69
C THR A 234 -19.75 18.14 30.34
N GLY A 235 -19.74 17.20 31.28
CA GLY A 235 -19.24 15.84 31.03
C GLY A 235 -20.00 15.13 29.90
N LYS A 236 -21.34 15.23 29.87
CA LYS A 236 -22.14 14.71 28.75
C LYS A 236 -21.82 15.39 27.41
N ARG A 237 -21.54 16.70 27.42
CA ARG A 237 -21.15 17.44 26.20
C ARG A 237 -19.79 16.97 25.68
N ILE A 238 -18.80 16.83 26.56
CA ILE A 238 -17.47 16.34 26.21
C ILE A 238 -17.53 14.90 25.71
N GLN A 239 -18.30 14.03 26.37
CA GLN A 239 -18.45 12.64 25.93
C GLN A 239 -19.06 12.56 24.53
N LYS A 240 -20.07 13.40 24.24
CA LYS A 240 -20.64 13.49 22.88
C LYS A 240 -19.62 13.97 21.84
N ARG A 241 -18.76 14.92 22.20
CA ARG A 241 -17.69 15.41 21.32
C ARG A 241 -16.65 14.33 21.04
N ILE A 242 -16.19 13.60 22.05
CA ILE A 242 -15.26 12.47 21.87
C ILE A 242 -15.92 11.37 21.01
N SER A 243 -17.19 11.05 21.28
CA SER A 243 -17.99 10.10 20.48
C SER A 243 -18.10 10.52 19.01
N PHE A 244 -18.28 11.81 18.75
CA PHE A 244 -18.28 12.35 17.39
C PHE A 244 -16.93 12.14 16.69
N HIS A 245 -15.81 12.40 17.37
CA HIS A 245 -14.47 12.16 16.82
C HIS A 245 -14.20 10.66 16.58
N HIS A 246 -14.68 9.78 17.46
CA HIS A 246 -14.62 8.32 17.25
C HIS A 246 -15.33 7.90 15.96
N LEU A 247 -16.55 8.41 15.73
CA LEU A 247 -17.30 8.12 14.51
C LEU A 247 -16.56 8.62 13.26
N MET A 248 -15.98 9.83 13.32
CA MET A 248 -15.20 10.40 12.23
C MET A 248 -13.97 9.53 11.91
N LEU A 249 -13.19 9.13 12.92
CA LEU A 249 -12.05 8.23 12.74
C LEU A 249 -12.48 6.86 12.20
N SER A 250 -13.61 6.31 12.65
CA SER A 250 -14.15 5.03 12.17
C SER A 250 -14.56 5.09 10.69
N SER A 251 -15.12 6.23 10.25
CA SER A 251 -15.42 6.49 8.84
C SER A 251 -14.14 6.58 8.01
N LEU A 252 -13.14 7.34 8.48
CA LEU A 252 -11.83 7.42 7.85
C LEU A 252 -11.15 6.05 7.77
N ARG A 253 -11.26 5.23 8.82
CA ARG A 253 -10.74 3.86 8.87
C ARG A 253 -11.30 3.02 7.75
N SER A 254 -12.63 3.06 7.59
CA SER A 254 -13.33 2.33 6.52
C SER A 254 -12.85 2.77 5.14
N ARG A 255 -12.64 4.07 4.93
CA ARG A 255 -12.07 4.62 3.68
C ARG A 255 -10.63 4.19 3.43
N SER A 256 -9.79 4.19 4.47
CA SER A 256 -8.39 3.76 4.38
C SER A 256 -8.30 2.29 3.99
N LEU A 257 -9.10 1.43 4.65
CA LEU A 257 -9.16 0.00 4.33
C LEU A 257 -9.66 -0.24 2.90
N SER A 258 -10.72 0.44 2.47
CA SER A 258 -11.20 0.34 1.08
C SER A 258 -10.14 0.79 0.06
N THR A 259 -9.41 1.86 0.35
CA THR A 259 -8.33 2.36 -0.51
C THR A 259 -7.16 1.38 -0.58
N LYS A 260 -6.81 0.75 0.55
CA LYS A 260 -5.80 -0.31 0.62
C LYS A 260 -6.19 -1.52 -0.25
N GLU A 261 -7.42 -2.01 -0.12
CA GLU A 261 -7.92 -3.13 -0.96
C GLU A 261 -7.93 -2.76 -2.45
N ARG A 262 -8.32 -1.53 -2.77
CA ARG A 262 -8.33 -1.03 -4.16
C ARG A 262 -6.92 -1.00 -4.76
N LEU A 263 -5.92 -0.57 -3.99
CA LEU A 263 -4.52 -0.61 -4.41
C LEU A 263 -4.00 -2.04 -4.60
N LEU A 264 -4.33 -2.96 -3.69
CA LEU A 264 -3.93 -4.37 -3.82
C LEU A 264 -4.52 -5.00 -5.09
N ASN A 265 -5.79 -4.72 -5.39
CA ASN A 265 -6.43 -5.14 -6.64
C ASN A 265 -5.71 -4.57 -7.86
N GLU A 266 -5.25 -3.32 -7.78
CA GLU A 266 -4.52 -2.69 -8.89
C GLU A 266 -3.14 -3.31 -9.11
N ILE A 267 -2.42 -3.63 -8.03
CA ILE A 267 -1.14 -4.36 -8.11
C ILE A 267 -1.36 -5.74 -8.76
N GLN A 268 -2.39 -6.46 -8.34
CA GLN A 268 -2.71 -7.77 -8.92
C GLN A 268 -3.11 -7.65 -10.39
N LEU A 269 -3.86 -6.61 -10.77
CA LEU A 269 -4.19 -6.32 -12.17
C LEU A 269 -2.92 -6.08 -12.99
N ALA A 270 -1.97 -5.30 -12.49
CA ALA A 270 -0.71 -5.02 -13.17
C ALA A 270 0.08 -6.31 -13.48
N TYR A 271 0.21 -7.21 -12.49
CA TYR A 271 0.85 -8.51 -12.69
C TYR A 271 0.13 -9.36 -13.73
N ASN A 272 -1.21 -9.42 -13.66
CA ASN A 272 -2.01 -10.22 -14.60
C ASN A 272 -1.90 -9.68 -16.03
N VAL A 273 -1.86 -8.37 -16.21
CA VAL A 273 -1.71 -7.73 -17.53
C VAL A 273 -0.34 -8.04 -18.14
N VAL A 274 0.74 -7.96 -17.35
CA VAL A 274 2.09 -8.34 -17.83
C VAL A 274 2.15 -9.83 -18.17
N ALA A 275 1.63 -10.71 -17.31
CA ALA A 275 1.61 -12.15 -17.58
C ALA A 275 0.80 -12.50 -18.84
N GLN A 276 -0.31 -11.80 -19.08
CA GLN A 276 -1.12 -11.95 -20.29
C GLN A 276 -0.34 -11.51 -21.53
N TYR A 277 0.37 -10.38 -21.45
CA TYR A 277 1.22 -9.89 -22.53
C TYR A 277 2.37 -10.86 -22.84
N ASP A 278 3.10 -11.33 -21.83
CA ASP A 278 4.19 -12.29 -22.00
C ASP A 278 3.69 -13.61 -22.61
N SER A 279 2.47 -14.04 -22.25
CA SER A 279 1.82 -15.21 -22.84
C SER A 279 1.50 -14.99 -24.32
N GLN A 280 1.04 -13.80 -24.71
CA GLN A 280 0.80 -13.45 -26.12
C GLN A 280 2.09 -13.44 -26.93
N ILE A 281 3.15 -12.83 -26.40
CA ILE A 281 4.48 -12.82 -27.04
C ILE A 281 5.03 -14.23 -27.17
N SER A 282 4.89 -15.09 -26.15
CA SER A 282 5.32 -16.49 -26.23
C SER A 282 4.58 -17.27 -27.32
N VAL A 283 3.28 -17.00 -27.53
CA VAL A 283 2.50 -17.62 -28.62
C VAL A 283 2.98 -17.10 -29.98
N GLU A 284 3.28 -15.82 -30.10
CA GLU A 284 3.80 -15.24 -31.33
C GLU A 284 5.19 -15.79 -31.68
N ILE A 285 6.09 -15.89 -30.69
CA ILE A 285 7.40 -16.55 -30.84
C ILE A 285 7.21 -18.01 -31.26
N GLY A 286 6.31 -18.74 -30.62
CA GLY A 286 6.00 -20.13 -30.98
C GLY A 286 5.50 -20.27 -32.43
N ARG A 287 4.66 -19.33 -32.89
CA ARG A 287 4.18 -19.29 -34.27
C ARG A 287 5.29 -18.95 -35.26
N ALA A 288 6.14 -17.98 -34.94
CA ALA A 288 7.29 -17.61 -35.76
C ALA A 288 8.29 -18.78 -35.87
N ALA A 289 8.60 -19.43 -34.75
CA ALA A 289 9.45 -20.61 -34.71
C ALA A 289 8.85 -21.81 -35.47
N HIS A 290 7.53 -21.98 -35.44
CA HIS A 290 6.84 -23.01 -36.23
C HIS A 290 6.96 -22.73 -37.73
N ALA A 291 6.77 -21.47 -38.16
CA ALA A 291 6.94 -21.08 -39.56
C ALA A 291 8.40 -21.26 -40.02
N ASP A 292 9.36 -20.87 -39.18
CA ASP A 292 10.80 -21.07 -39.43
C ASP A 292 11.16 -22.57 -39.52
N SER A 293 10.59 -23.39 -38.64
CA SER A 293 10.74 -24.85 -38.69
C SER A 293 10.21 -25.46 -39.99
N ALA A 294 9.12 -24.91 -40.54
CA ALA A 294 8.60 -25.36 -41.83
C ALA A 294 9.58 -25.01 -42.98
N ALA A 295 10.13 -23.79 -42.99
CA ALA A 295 11.14 -23.40 -43.96
C ALA A 295 12.42 -24.27 -43.84
N MET A 296 12.87 -24.54 -42.61
CA MET A 296 14.03 -25.39 -42.35
C MET A 296 13.81 -26.83 -42.84
N LYS A 297 12.60 -27.39 -42.66
CA LYS A 297 12.23 -28.70 -43.22
C LYS A 297 12.31 -28.71 -44.75
N THR A 298 11.89 -27.64 -45.42
CA THR A 298 11.97 -27.52 -46.89
C THR A 298 13.42 -27.45 -47.37
N ILE A 299 14.27 -26.64 -46.73
CA ILE A 299 15.70 -26.55 -47.07
C ILE A 299 16.38 -27.91 -46.85
N ALA A 300 16.14 -28.56 -45.70
CA ALA A 300 16.67 -29.88 -45.42
C ALA A 300 16.25 -30.90 -46.50
N PHE A 301 14.98 -30.90 -46.92
CA PHE A 301 14.50 -31.75 -48.00
C PHE A 301 15.21 -31.49 -49.34
N LEU A 302 15.40 -30.22 -49.72
CA LEU A 302 16.14 -29.87 -50.93
C LEU A 302 17.59 -30.35 -50.86
N THR A 303 18.27 -30.13 -49.73
CA THR A 303 19.65 -30.61 -49.56
C THR A 303 19.74 -32.13 -49.65
N LEU A 304 18.83 -32.86 -49.00
CA LEU A 304 18.81 -34.32 -49.04
C LEU A 304 18.53 -34.86 -50.45
N THR A 305 17.77 -34.14 -51.28
CA THR A 305 17.46 -34.54 -52.65
C THR A 305 18.62 -34.25 -53.61
N PHE A 306 19.28 -33.09 -53.49
CA PHE A 306 20.37 -32.72 -54.40
C PHE A 306 21.72 -33.30 -54.01
N PHE A 307 21.95 -33.63 -52.73
CA PHE A 307 23.24 -34.12 -52.26
C PHE A 307 23.68 -35.45 -52.91
N PRO A 308 22.81 -36.48 -53.05
CA PRO A 308 23.20 -37.71 -53.73
C PRO A 308 23.43 -37.51 -55.22
N ALA A 309 22.59 -36.70 -55.88
CA ALA A 309 22.73 -36.40 -57.30
C ALA A 309 24.04 -35.66 -57.61
N THR A 310 24.39 -34.65 -56.79
CA THR A 310 25.65 -33.90 -56.92
C THR A 310 26.87 -34.74 -56.60
N PHE A 311 26.82 -35.60 -55.57
CA PHE A 311 27.91 -36.53 -55.25
C PHE A 311 28.18 -37.51 -56.39
N ILE A 312 27.13 -38.13 -56.95
CA ILE A 312 27.24 -39.04 -58.09
C ILE A 312 27.73 -38.29 -59.34
N SER A 313 27.21 -37.08 -59.60
CA SER A 313 27.69 -36.23 -60.69
C SER A 313 29.18 -35.93 -60.57
N ALA A 314 29.70 -35.59 -59.39
CA ALA A 314 31.12 -35.31 -59.18
C ALA A 314 32.02 -36.53 -59.44
N ILE A 315 31.61 -37.73 -58.99
CA ILE A 315 32.35 -38.98 -59.26
C ILE A 315 32.43 -39.24 -60.78
N PHE A 316 31.33 -39.05 -61.50
CA PHE A 316 31.23 -39.39 -62.91
C PHE A 316 31.68 -38.24 -63.86
N SER A 317 31.78 -37.01 -63.38
CA SER A 317 32.14 -35.82 -64.19
C SER A 317 33.54 -35.91 -64.80
N MET A 318 34.48 -36.61 -64.14
CA MET A 318 35.86 -36.73 -64.60
C MET A 318 36.05 -37.83 -65.67
N SER A 319 35.14 -38.80 -65.78
CA SER A 319 35.35 -40.00 -66.62
C SER A 319 34.58 -39.99 -67.95
N PHE A 320 33.55 -39.15 -68.11
CA PHE A 320 32.65 -39.22 -69.27
C PHE A 320 32.78 -38.11 -70.31
N PHE A 321 33.46 -37.00 -69.99
CA PHE A 321 33.70 -35.89 -70.92
C PHE A 321 35.17 -35.86 -71.33
N ASN A 322 35.45 -35.98 -72.63
CA ASN A 322 36.82 -35.96 -73.16
C ASN A 322 36.90 -34.87 -74.24
N TYR A 323 37.70 -33.83 -73.98
CA TYR A 323 37.94 -32.73 -74.92
C TYR A 323 39.17 -33.07 -75.77
N ASN A 324 38.98 -33.13 -77.09
CA ASN A 324 40.07 -33.41 -78.02
C ASN A 324 40.60 -32.09 -78.64
N PRO A 325 41.80 -31.62 -78.28
CA PRO A 325 42.30 -30.32 -78.70
C PRO A 325 42.68 -30.24 -80.19
N GLU A 326 42.74 -31.35 -80.91
CA GLU A 326 43.09 -31.38 -82.35
C GLU A 326 41.89 -31.17 -83.29
N SER A 327 40.67 -31.45 -82.83
CA SER A 327 39.44 -31.36 -83.64
C SER A 327 38.44 -30.32 -83.12
N ASP A 328 38.76 -29.65 -82.01
CA ASP A 328 37.90 -28.69 -81.29
C ASP A 328 36.48 -29.21 -81.00
N GLU A 329 36.33 -30.53 -80.84
CA GLU A 329 35.05 -31.21 -80.60
C GLU A 329 34.97 -31.78 -79.18
N TRP A 330 33.84 -31.54 -78.52
CA TRP A 330 33.48 -32.17 -77.26
C TRP A 330 32.86 -33.54 -77.51
N THR A 331 33.53 -34.62 -77.10
CA THR A 331 33.00 -35.99 -77.23
C THR A 331 32.43 -36.49 -75.90
N VAL A 332 31.16 -36.91 -75.94
CA VAL A 332 30.45 -37.51 -74.79
C VAL A 332 30.51 -39.04 -74.91
N SER A 333 30.90 -39.73 -73.83
CA SER A 333 30.95 -41.20 -73.81
C SER A 333 29.57 -41.84 -74.02
N LYS A 334 29.52 -42.94 -74.79
CA LYS A 334 28.29 -43.72 -75.05
C LYS A 334 27.68 -44.34 -73.77
N GLU A 335 28.44 -44.45 -72.68
CA GLU A 335 27.99 -45.00 -71.41
C GLU A 335 27.36 -43.97 -70.45
N PHE A 336 27.13 -42.74 -70.91
CA PHE A 336 26.47 -41.68 -70.13
C PHE A 336 25.11 -42.10 -69.54
N TRP A 337 24.44 -43.12 -70.10
CA TRP A 337 23.19 -43.65 -69.54
C TRP A 337 23.35 -44.26 -68.14
N ILE A 338 24.54 -44.80 -67.78
CA ILE A 338 24.80 -45.39 -66.45
C ILE A 338 24.65 -44.36 -65.32
N TYR A 339 24.98 -43.09 -65.58
CA TYR A 339 24.77 -42.00 -64.63
C TYR A 339 23.30 -41.94 -64.18
N TRP A 340 22.34 -41.98 -65.11
CA TRP A 340 20.92 -41.91 -64.79
C TRP A 340 20.42 -43.14 -64.04
N VAL A 341 20.95 -44.32 -64.37
CA VAL A 341 20.61 -45.59 -63.72
C VAL A 341 21.06 -45.63 -62.27
N VAL A 342 22.14 -44.94 -61.91
CA VAL A 342 22.65 -44.90 -60.53
C VAL A 342 22.10 -43.69 -59.76
N ALA A 343 22.06 -42.51 -60.38
CA ALA A 343 21.66 -41.28 -59.70
C ALA A 343 20.17 -41.26 -59.32
N ILE A 344 19.28 -41.72 -60.19
CA ILE A 344 17.82 -41.68 -59.94
C ILE A 344 17.44 -42.59 -58.75
N PRO A 345 17.84 -43.88 -58.70
CA PRO A 345 17.44 -44.75 -57.60
C PRO A 345 17.97 -44.29 -56.24
N ILE A 346 19.23 -43.84 -56.16
CA ILE A 346 19.81 -43.37 -54.90
C ILE A 346 19.07 -42.12 -54.39
N THR A 347 18.72 -41.20 -55.30
CA THR A 347 17.93 -40.01 -54.95
C THR A 347 16.51 -40.38 -54.51
N CYS A 348 15.87 -41.34 -55.17
CA CYS A 348 14.57 -41.86 -54.77
C CYS A 348 14.61 -42.55 -53.39
N ILE A 349 15.61 -43.39 -53.13
CA ILE A 349 15.76 -44.11 -51.85
C ILE A 349 15.93 -43.11 -50.71
N THR A 350 16.80 -42.11 -50.86
CA THR A 350 17.03 -41.08 -49.83
C THR A 350 15.78 -40.24 -49.55
N ALA A 351 15.05 -39.83 -50.58
CA ALA A 351 13.78 -39.10 -50.42
C ALA A 351 12.67 -39.97 -49.77
N LEU A 352 12.54 -41.24 -50.16
CA LEU A 352 11.58 -42.19 -49.59
C LEU A 352 11.89 -42.49 -48.12
N MET A 353 13.17 -42.60 -47.76
CA MET A 353 13.61 -42.85 -46.38
C MET A 353 13.22 -41.68 -45.47
N TRP A 354 13.40 -40.44 -45.91
CA TRP A 354 12.94 -39.24 -45.20
C TRP A 354 11.41 -39.17 -45.04
N SER A 355 10.68 -39.41 -46.13
CA SER A 355 9.20 -39.42 -46.11
C SER A 355 8.64 -40.47 -45.15
N SER A 356 9.27 -41.65 -45.11
CA SER A 356 8.89 -42.75 -44.22
C SER A 356 9.28 -42.48 -42.77
N TRP A 357 10.42 -41.81 -42.54
CA TRP A 357 10.88 -41.42 -41.20
C TRP A 357 9.89 -40.50 -40.48
N HIS A 358 9.33 -39.52 -41.19
CA HIS A 358 8.30 -38.63 -40.63
C HIS A 358 7.01 -39.36 -40.24
N LYS A 359 6.67 -40.47 -40.91
CA LYS A 359 5.50 -41.30 -40.60
C LYS A 359 5.76 -42.28 -39.45
N LEU A 360 6.97 -42.84 -39.37
CA LEU A 360 7.35 -43.78 -38.31
C LEU A 360 7.66 -43.10 -36.97
N PHE A 361 8.25 -41.89 -37.01
CA PHE A 361 8.53 -41.08 -35.83
C PHE A 361 7.76 -39.76 -35.90
N PRO A 362 6.42 -39.79 -35.74
CA PRO A 362 5.67 -38.56 -35.59
C PRO A 362 6.14 -37.87 -34.32
N MET A 363 6.99 -36.85 -34.45
CA MET A 363 7.30 -35.97 -33.34
C MET A 363 5.99 -35.31 -32.92
N LYS A 364 5.44 -35.73 -31.77
CA LYS A 364 4.21 -35.16 -31.21
C LYS A 364 4.51 -33.72 -30.83
N GLN A 365 4.21 -32.78 -31.73
CA GLN A 365 4.42 -31.36 -31.48
C GLN A 365 3.41 -30.89 -30.42
N ILE A 366 3.91 -30.37 -29.32
CA ILE A 366 3.11 -29.79 -28.24
C ILE A 366 2.58 -28.44 -28.78
N GLY A 367 1.37 -28.45 -29.35
CA GLY A 367 0.75 -27.22 -29.88
C GLY A 367 -0.36 -27.42 -30.91
N ASP A 368 -0.48 -28.60 -31.52
CA ASP A 368 -1.43 -28.83 -32.63
C ASP A 368 -2.90 -28.97 -32.20
N GLY A 369 -3.18 -28.86 -30.90
CA GLY A 369 -4.54 -28.68 -30.42
C GLY A 369 -5.01 -27.29 -30.83
N VAL A 370 -5.92 -27.21 -31.81
CA VAL A 370 -6.65 -25.99 -32.15
C VAL A 370 -7.07 -25.29 -30.86
N LEU A 371 -6.36 -24.22 -30.49
CA LEU A 371 -6.75 -23.35 -29.38
C LEU A 371 -8.03 -22.66 -29.83
N GLN A 372 -9.19 -23.23 -29.50
CA GLN A 372 -10.45 -22.52 -29.60
C GLN A 372 -10.31 -21.19 -28.86
N PRO A 373 -10.69 -20.04 -29.46
CA PRO A 373 -10.58 -18.75 -28.79
C PRO A 373 -11.38 -18.77 -27.49
N ARG A 374 -10.67 -18.83 -26.36
CA ARG A 374 -11.22 -18.86 -25.00
C ARG A 374 -11.75 -17.49 -24.55
N GLY A 375 -12.24 -16.67 -25.49
CA GLY A 375 -12.54 -15.25 -25.27
C GLY A 375 -14.02 -14.95 -25.06
N GLU A 376 -14.91 -15.42 -25.94
CA GLU A 376 -16.28 -14.88 -25.95
C GLU A 376 -17.28 -15.66 -25.09
N HIS A 377 -17.21 -16.98 -25.08
CA HIS A 377 -18.19 -17.80 -24.35
C HIS A 377 -17.97 -17.77 -22.83
N MET A 378 -16.72 -17.77 -22.35
CA MET A 378 -16.44 -17.69 -20.92
C MET A 378 -16.67 -16.28 -20.35
N ALA A 379 -16.43 -15.21 -21.11
CA ALA A 379 -16.74 -13.85 -20.67
C ALA A 379 -18.25 -13.66 -20.47
N LYS A 380 -19.07 -14.18 -21.38
CA LYS A 380 -20.54 -14.16 -21.28
C LYS A 380 -21.04 -15.01 -20.10
N HIS A 381 -20.51 -16.22 -19.93
CA HIS A 381 -20.90 -17.10 -18.82
C HIS A 381 -20.48 -16.55 -17.44
N ASN A 382 -19.26 -16.01 -17.33
CA ASN A 382 -18.79 -15.42 -16.08
C ASN A 382 -19.55 -14.14 -15.72
N MET A 383 -19.83 -13.24 -16.68
CA MET A 383 -20.70 -12.08 -16.44
C MET A 383 -22.10 -12.47 -16.00
N GLN A 384 -22.72 -13.47 -16.62
CA GLN A 384 -24.03 -13.95 -16.22
C GLN A 384 -24.01 -14.54 -14.80
N SER A 385 -23.02 -15.38 -14.48
CA SER A 385 -22.89 -15.95 -13.14
C SER A 385 -22.64 -14.89 -12.06
N MET A 386 -21.87 -13.84 -12.38
CA MET A 386 -21.56 -12.74 -11.48
C MET A 386 -22.76 -11.81 -11.30
N ALA A 387 -23.53 -11.56 -12.35
CA ALA A 387 -24.79 -10.82 -12.29
C ALA A 387 -25.84 -11.54 -11.43
N VAL A 388 -25.93 -12.88 -11.53
CA VAL A 388 -26.82 -13.71 -10.68
C VAL A 388 -26.38 -13.64 -9.21
N LYS A 389 -25.08 -13.77 -8.92
CA LYS A 389 -24.55 -13.67 -7.54
C LYS A 389 -24.78 -12.27 -6.95
N LEU A 390 -24.61 -11.21 -7.74
CA LEU A 390 -24.87 -9.84 -7.29
C LEU A 390 -26.37 -9.61 -7.03
N ARG A 391 -27.27 -10.14 -7.87
CA ARG A 391 -28.72 -10.08 -7.65
C ARG A 391 -29.15 -10.80 -6.37
N ALA A 392 -28.59 -11.98 -6.11
CA ALA A 392 -28.86 -12.73 -4.88
C ALA A 392 -28.40 -11.94 -3.65
N LYS A 393 -27.18 -11.38 -3.68
CA LYS A 393 -26.63 -10.58 -2.59
C LYS A 393 -27.42 -9.30 -2.31
N PHE A 394 -27.96 -8.65 -3.35
CA PHE A 394 -28.86 -7.50 -3.19
C PHE A 394 -30.23 -7.90 -2.62
N LYS A 395 -30.73 -9.08 -2.96
CA LYS A 395 -32.00 -9.59 -2.43
C LYS A 395 -31.89 -9.92 -0.93
N ASP A 396 -30.78 -10.52 -0.51
CA ASP A 396 -30.52 -10.82 0.91
C ASP A 396 -30.28 -9.55 1.73
N SER A 397 -29.63 -8.54 1.16
CA SER A 397 -29.44 -7.24 1.83
C SER A 397 -30.73 -6.44 2.03
N ASN A 398 -31.77 -6.66 1.21
CA ASN A 398 -33.05 -5.95 1.30
C ASN A 398 -34.06 -6.65 2.22
N VAL A 399 -33.83 -7.92 2.55
CA VAL A 399 -34.64 -8.66 3.54
C VAL A 399 -34.17 -8.34 4.97
N GLY A 400 -32.90 -7.97 5.16
CA GLY A 400 -32.36 -7.54 6.46
C GLY A 400 -32.73 -6.12 6.91
N SER A 401 -33.38 -5.30 6.08
CA SER A 401 -33.79 -3.92 6.43
C SER A 401 -35.30 -3.76 6.66
N ARG A 402 -36.05 -4.87 6.74
CA ARG A 402 -37.45 -4.90 7.20
C ARG A 402 -37.55 -5.72 8.49
N VAL A 403 -36.94 -5.21 9.56
CA VAL A 403 -37.33 -5.47 10.96
C VAL A 403 -37.17 -4.17 11.72
#